data_AF-A0A177DK51-F1
#
_entry.id   AF-A0A177DK51-F1
#
_cell.length_a   1.000
_cell.length_b   1.000
_cell.length_c   1.000
_cell.angle_alpha   90.00
_cell.angle_beta   90.00
_cell.angle_gamma   90.00
#
_symmetry.space_group_name_H-M   'P 1'
#
loop_
_entity.id
_entity.type
_entity.pdbx_description
1 polymer ?
#
loop_
_entity_poly.entity_id
_entity_poly.type
_entity_poly.pdbx_seq_one_letter_code
_entity_poly.pdbx_strand_id
1 'polypeptide(L)'
;MASVQQKAQRVWTLPPATSNSDKPLAVALATYPVQEALVSFLTPDDLVVLTLISQAFHKHIRMDDANAKANLLSKTLCPGMGYFARAISHCICSVKTFEPIVDCAGLGFATESRPCAKCGVNTCDECRIHVLYNFLTEDSGFDQRRWWAGFCFLQPEAITVYPPKNSEEDAWHLPIKDMKPLHDQGRIHIPLNIIAIGDPEPFQRILDLDLGTHQFIEPIGRTQYPYSGVQIVSSLNMIVNKRKDLTCPSCYQERRTKGLARCSCTLRKRFLHRWLCATCYIQEDRADEDLRCHTPIADEVGEGHSHVCGCGAEFTSEAELKVMCNWCKGEVQGPQQGAENDVASENGEDISNDEEEGGGEGEDYPDEDHSAADFAHVPQDEFGFVENHDHSLSVYVNGECIRGERLGRSVVRQWMRIQGMHVECTCCKCSNRIADHIYAEDEEDRDDTDDATEDDDSSEDENLPDLEEVESAAGFEDQWGLD
;
A
#
# COMPACT_ATOMS: atom_id res chain seq x y z
N MET A 1 -23.63 12.15 -25.55
CA MET A 1 -23.67 10.96 -26.41
C MET A 1 -22.67 9.97 -25.84
N ALA A 2 -23.12 8.94 -25.12
CA ALA A 2 -22.26 7.93 -24.54
C ALA A 2 -21.64 7.10 -25.69
N SER A 3 -20.32 7.19 -25.84
CA SER A 3 -19.57 6.33 -26.75
C SER A 3 -19.69 4.90 -26.24
N VAL A 4 -20.41 4.05 -26.96
CA VAL A 4 -20.41 2.61 -26.72
C VAL A 4 -18.97 2.14 -26.98
N GLN A 5 -18.19 1.96 -25.91
CA GLN A 5 -16.87 1.35 -26.01
C GLN A 5 -17.05 -0.03 -26.65
N GLN A 6 -16.56 -0.17 -27.89
CA GLN A 6 -16.44 -1.45 -28.55
C GLN A 6 -15.55 -2.32 -27.67
N LYS A 7 -16.14 -3.29 -26.96
CA LYS A 7 -15.39 -4.36 -26.28
C LYS A 7 -14.38 -4.91 -27.27
N ALA A 8 -13.09 -4.81 -26.92
CA ALA A 8 -12.01 -5.35 -27.74
C ALA A 8 -12.31 -6.83 -28.02
N GLN A 9 -12.63 -7.13 -29.29
CA GLN A 9 -12.99 -8.48 -29.70
C GLN A 9 -11.70 -9.31 -29.74
N ARG A 10 -11.50 -10.20 -28.76
CA ARG A 10 -10.41 -11.18 -28.79
C ARG A 10 -10.68 -12.15 -29.94
N VAL A 11 -10.00 -11.99 -31.07
CA VAL A 11 -10.12 -12.87 -32.23
C VAL A 11 -9.19 -14.07 -32.05
N TRP A 12 -9.78 -15.25 -31.82
CA TRP A 12 -9.06 -16.53 -31.81
C TRP A 12 -9.30 -17.29 -33.12
N THR A 13 -8.24 -17.72 -33.78
CA THR A 13 -8.31 -18.60 -34.96
C THR A 13 -8.13 -20.06 -34.54
N LEU A 14 -9.19 -20.86 -34.72
CA LEU A 14 -9.14 -22.31 -34.52
C LEU A 14 -8.30 -22.99 -35.61
N PRO A 15 -7.46 -23.99 -35.29
CA PRO A 15 -6.84 -24.83 -36.31
C PRO A 15 -7.91 -25.69 -37.01
N PRO A 16 -7.76 -25.97 -38.32
CA PRO A 16 -8.74 -26.74 -39.08
C PRO A 16 -8.85 -28.17 -38.55
N ALA A 17 -10.04 -28.54 -38.06
CA ALA A 17 -10.34 -29.88 -37.59
C ALA A 17 -10.67 -30.80 -38.78
N THR A 18 -9.68 -31.56 -39.27
CA THR A 18 -9.94 -32.63 -40.26
C THR A 18 -9.44 -33.99 -39.75
N SER A 19 -10.40 -34.94 -39.66
CA SER A 19 -10.27 -36.41 -39.74
C SER A 19 -9.73 -37.25 -38.57
N ASN A 20 -10.12 -37.04 -37.31
CA ASN A 20 -9.83 -37.99 -36.21
C ASN A 20 -10.94 -38.13 -35.15
N SER A 21 -12.20 -38.34 -35.55
CA SER A 21 -13.37 -38.42 -34.64
C SER A 21 -13.33 -39.58 -33.62
N ASP A 22 -12.47 -40.59 -33.82
CA ASP A 22 -12.56 -41.85 -33.06
C ASP A 22 -11.48 -42.00 -31.98
N LYS A 23 -10.63 -40.98 -31.78
CA LYS A 23 -9.65 -40.96 -30.69
C LYS A 23 -10.12 -40.01 -29.58
N PRO A 24 -10.27 -40.47 -28.32
CA PRO A 24 -10.64 -39.62 -27.19
C PRO A 24 -9.75 -38.38 -27.04
N LEU A 25 -8.47 -38.50 -27.42
CA LEU A 25 -7.52 -37.39 -27.46
C LEU A 25 -7.85 -36.35 -28.54
N ALA A 26 -8.32 -36.76 -29.72
CA ALA A 26 -8.68 -35.83 -30.80
C ALA A 26 -10.03 -35.14 -30.54
N VAL A 27 -10.98 -35.83 -29.90
CA VAL A 27 -12.21 -35.21 -29.39
C VAL A 27 -11.87 -34.22 -28.28
N ALA A 28 -11.02 -34.61 -27.32
CA ALA A 28 -10.54 -33.71 -26.27
C ALA A 28 -9.78 -32.51 -26.84
N LEU A 29 -8.89 -32.69 -27.82
CA LEU A 29 -8.16 -31.60 -28.47
C LEU A 29 -9.05 -30.71 -29.35
N ALA A 30 -10.19 -31.20 -29.84
CA ALA A 30 -11.17 -30.42 -30.60
C ALA A 30 -12.15 -29.66 -29.69
N THR A 31 -12.53 -30.22 -28.54
CA THR A 31 -13.35 -29.53 -27.53
C THR A 31 -12.53 -28.59 -26.66
N TYR A 32 -11.24 -28.85 -26.46
CA TYR A 32 -10.38 -28.05 -25.60
C TYR A 32 -10.33 -26.56 -26.01
N PRO A 33 -10.19 -26.19 -27.29
CA PRO A 33 -10.28 -24.79 -27.71
C PRO A 33 -11.64 -24.14 -27.46
N VAL A 34 -12.74 -24.89 -27.61
CA VAL A 34 -14.10 -24.37 -27.37
C VAL A 34 -14.33 -24.20 -25.87
N GLN A 35 -13.88 -25.16 -25.06
CA GLN A 35 -13.95 -25.10 -23.60
C GLN A 35 -13.05 -23.99 -23.06
N GLU A 36 -11.84 -23.85 -23.58
CA GLU A 36 -10.93 -22.74 -23.26
C GLU A 36 -11.53 -21.39 -23.62
N ALA A 37 -12.13 -21.27 -24.81
CA ALA A 37 -12.84 -20.05 -25.20
C ALA A 37 -14.00 -19.76 -24.24
N LEU A 38 -14.84 -20.74 -23.91
CA LEU A 38 -15.94 -20.57 -22.95
C LEU A 38 -15.40 -20.13 -21.57
N VAL A 39 -14.40 -20.84 -21.04
CA VAL A 39 -13.77 -20.56 -19.74
C VAL A 39 -13.16 -19.16 -19.69
N SER A 40 -12.63 -18.66 -20.80
CA SER A 40 -12.07 -17.30 -20.87
C SER A 40 -13.08 -16.16 -20.70
N PHE A 41 -14.38 -16.49 -20.68
CA PHE A 41 -15.48 -15.57 -20.37
C PHE A 41 -16.16 -15.86 -19.03
N LEU A 42 -15.67 -16.84 -18.26
CA LEU A 42 -16.22 -17.22 -16.96
C LEU A 42 -15.28 -16.76 -15.85
N THR A 43 -15.83 -16.33 -14.72
CA THR A 43 -15.07 -16.21 -13.48
C THR A 43 -14.81 -17.60 -12.86
N PRO A 44 -13.88 -17.73 -11.89
CA PRO A 44 -13.74 -18.96 -11.12
C PRO A 44 -15.04 -19.47 -10.50
N ASP A 45 -15.91 -18.57 -10.03
CA ASP A 45 -17.17 -18.96 -9.38
C ASP A 45 -18.19 -19.48 -10.41
N ASP A 46 -18.29 -18.82 -11.57
CA ASP A 46 -19.13 -19.30 -12.68
C ASP A 46 -18.72 -20.70 -13.12
N LEU A 47 -17.40 -20.96 -13.11
CA LEU A 47 -16.85 -22.25 -13.44
C LEU A 47 -17.23 -23.31 -12.41
N VAL A 48 -17.18 -23.00 -11.10
CA VAL A 48 -17.65 -23.92 -10.05
C VAL A 48 -19.12 -24.25 -10.28
N VAL A 49 -19.97 -23.23 -10.45
CA VAL A 49 -21.40 -23.42 -10.75
C VAL A 49 -21.59 -24.30 -11.98
N LEU A 50 -20.84 -24.05 -13.06
CA LEU A 50 -20.92 -24.82 -14.30
C LEU A 50 -20.53 -26.29 -14.10
N THR A 51 -19.52 -26.57 -13.27
CA THR A 51 -19.11 -27.95 -12.93
C THR A 51 -20.16 -28.66 -12.07
N LEU A 52 -20.84 -27.94 -11.18
CA LEU A 52 -21.90 -28.49 -10.34
C LEU A 52 -23.14 -28.86 -11.16
N ILE A 53 -23.54 -28.03 -12.12
CA ILE A 53 -24.75 -28.27 -12.93
C ILE A 53 -24.52 -29.21 -14.11
N SER A 54 -23.26 -29.42 -14.56
CA SER A 54 -22.94 -30.21 -15.74
C SER A 54 -21.95 -31.33 -15.44
N GLN A 55 -22.46 -32.56 -15.27
CA GLN A 55 -21.63 -33.76 -15.11
C GLN A 55 -20.64 -33.95 -16.27
N ALA A 56 -21.03 -33.57 -17.49
CA ALA A 56 -20.15 -33.66 -18.65
C ALA A 56 -18.94 -32.74 -18.50
N PHE A 57 -19.18 -31.50 -18.05
CA PHE A 57 -18.15 -30.50 -17.82
C PHE A 57 -17.25 -30.89 -16.64
N HIS A 58 -17.84 -31.32 -15.52
CA HIS A 58 -17.12 -31.85 -14.36
C HIS A 58 -16.13 -32.97 -14.76
N LYS A 59 -16.62 -33.98 -15.51
CA LYS A 59 -15.78 -35.10 -15.97
C LYS A 59 -14.69 -34.67 -16.95
N HIS A 60 -14.95 -33.69 -17.82
CA HIS A 60 -13.99 -33.24 -18.83
C HIS A 60 -12.87 -32.39 -18.24
N ILE A 61 -13.22 -31.49 -17.31
CA ILE A 61 -12.26 -30.57 -16.72
C ILE A 61 -11.37 -31.24 -15.69
N ARG A 62 -11.85 -32.31 -15.06
CA ARG A 62 -11.11 -33.05 -14.02
C ARG A 62 -10.66 -32.08 -12.92
N MET A 63 -11.61 -31.37 -12.30
CA MET A 63 -11.32 -30.40 -11.22
C MET A 63 -10.56 -31.01 -10.04
N ASP A 64 -10.65 -32.34 -9.86
CA ASP A 64 -9.91 -33.10 -8.85
C ASP A 64 -8.39 -33.19 -9.16
N ASP A 65 -7.98 -32.96 -10.42
CA ASP A 65 -6.59 -32.89 -10.83
C ASP A 65 -6.07 -31.45 -10.63
N ALA A 66 -5.17 -31.27 -9.67
CA ALA A 66 -4.62 -29.97 -9.30
C ALA A 66 -3.98 -29.23 -10.48
N ASN A 67 -3.34 -29.93 -11.43
CA ASN A 67 -2.73 -29.30 -12.60
C ASN A 67 -3.78 -28.83 -13.60
N ALA A 68 -4.83 -29.62 -13.81
CA ALA A 68 -5.94 -29.25 -14.68
C ALA A 68 -6.70 -28.04 -14.10
N LYS A 69 -7.00 -28.07 -12.80
CA LYS A 69 -7.62 -26.96 -12.07
C LYS A 69 -6.78 -25.69 -12.18
N ALA A 70 -5.47 -25.75 -11.92
CA ALA A 70 -4.58 -24.60 -12.02
C ALA A 70 -4.53 -24.03 -13.45
N ASN A 71 -4.40 -24.89 -14.47
CA ASN A 71 -4.37 -24.47 -15.87
C ASN A 71 -5.67 -23.74 -16.27
N LEU A 72 -6.81 -24.27 -15.83
CA LEU A 72 -8.11 -23.71 -16.14
C LEU A 72 -8.36 -22.37 -15.43
N LEU A 73 -8.06 -22.28 -14.13
CA LEU A 73 -8.17 -21.03 -13.35
C LEU A 73 -7.23 -19.94 -13.86
N SER A 74 -6.12 -20.32 -14.50
CA SER A 74 -5.20 -19.37 -15.14
C SER A 74 -5.80 -18.71 -16.40
N LYS A 75 -6.89 -19.27 -16.93
CA LYS A 75 -7.56 -18.83 -18.16
C LYS A 75 -8.92 -18.18 -17.92
N THR A 76 -9.48 -18.25 -16.71
CA THR A 76 -10.74 -17.59 -16.36
C THR A 76 -10.62 -16.06 -16.42
N LEU A 77 -11.73 -15.35 -16.35
CA LEU A 77 -11.74 -13.93 -16.01
C LEU A 77 -11.21 -13.71 -14.59
N CYS A 78 -10.76 -12.48 -14.32
CA CYS A 78 -10.40 -12.08 -12.97
C CYS A 78 -11.66 -12.06 -12.08
N PRO A 79 -11.61 -12.62 -10.85
CA PRO A 79 -12.77 -12.65 -9.95
C PRO A 79 -13.11 -11.29 -9.31
N GLY A 80 -12.31 -10.25 -9.52
CA GLY A 80 -12.57 -8.92 -8.91
C GLY A 80 -12.18 -8.79 -7.43
N MET A 81 -11.66 -9.84 -6.80
CA MET A 81 -11.36 -9.84 -5.35
C MET A 81 -10.44 -8.71 -4.90
N GLY A 82 -9.45 -8.31 -5.71
CA GLY A 82 -8.56 -7.20 -5.35
C GLY A 82 -9.25 -5.84 -5.33
N TYR A 83 -10.21 -5.63 -6.24
CA TYR A 83 -11.05 -4.44 -6.23
C TYR A 83 -11.90 -4.37 -4.94
N PHE A 84 -12.55 -5.47 -4.57
CA PHE A 84 -13.35 -5.54 -3.33
C PHE A 84 -12.49 -5.38 -2.08
N ALA A 85 -11.32 -6.02 -2.02
CA ALA A 85 -10.40 -5.88 -0.89
C ALA A 85 -10.01 -4.41 -0.67
N ARG A 86 -9.71 -3.67 -1.75
CA ARG A 86 -9.44 -2.22 -1.66
C ARG A 86 -10.66 -1.43 -1.20
N ALA A 87 -11.84 -1.70 -1.74
CA ALA A 87 -13.05 -0.99 -1.33
C ALA A 87 -13.35 -1.13 0.18
N ILE A 88 -12.91 -2.23 0.80
CA ILE A 88 -13.01 -2.47 2.25
C ILE A 88 -11.87 -1.78 3.00
N SER A 89 -10.63 -1.91 2.53
CA SER A 89 -9.44 -1.45 3.26
C SER A 89 -9.16 0.05 3.11
N HIS A 90 -9.47 0.65 1.96
CA HIS A 90 -9.13 2.04 1.64
C HIS A 90 -10.18 3.00 2.20
N CYS A 91 -9.75 3.96 3.02
CA CYS A 91 -10.66 4.94 3.59
C CYS A 91 -11.03 5.99 2.55
N ILE A 92 -12.25 5.91 2.00
CA ILE A 92 -12.75 6.84 0.97
C ILE A 92 -13.00 8.25 1.55
N CYS A 93 -13.11 8.39 2.88
CA CYS A 93 -13.49 9.64 3.51
C CYS A 93 -12.52 10.78 3.26
N SER A 94 -11.21 10.52 3.24
CA SER A 94 -10.17 11.53 2.95
C SER A 94 -10.15 11.95 1.47
N VAL A 95 -10.75 11.13 0.59
CA VAL A 95 -10.70 11.25 -0.87
C VAL A 95 -12.08 11.44 -1.51
N LYS A 96 -13.11 11.87 -0.76
CA LYS A 96 -14.48 12.04 -1.29
C LYS A 96 -14.58 12.95 -2.51
N THR A 97 -13.68 13.92 -2.62
CA THR A 97 -13.64 14.87 -3.74
C THR A 97 -12.89 14.33 -4.96
N PHE A 98 -12.29 13.15 -4.85
CA PHE A 98 -11.56 12.50 -5.95
C PHE A 98 -12.47 11.56 -6.73
N GLU A 99 -12.30 11.55 -8.04
CA GLU A 99 -12.90 10.61 -8.97
C GLU A 99 -12.02 9.35 -9.08
N PRO A 100 -12.56 8.15 -8.80
CA PRO A 100 -11.82 6.92 -8.99
C PRO A 100 -11.77 6.51 -10.46
N ILE A 101 -10.58 6.13 -10.93
CA ILE A 101 -10.32 5.61 -12.28
C ILE A 101 -9.80 4.18 -12.12
N VAL A 102 -10.68 3.23 -11.79
CA VAL A 102 -10.33 1.80 -11.63
C VAL A 102 -11.45 0.94 -12.13
N ASP A 103 -11.12 -0.08 -12.91
CA ASP A 103 -12.08 -1.10 -13.30
C ASP A 103 -11.47 -2.49 -13.51
N CYS A 104 -12.13 -3.52 -13.01
CA CYS A 104 -11.66 -4.91 -13.11
C CYS A 104 -11.88 -5.50 -14.52
N ALA A 105 -10.91 -6.26 -15.04
CA ALA A 105 -11.07 -7.00 -16.30
C ALA A 105 -12.24 -8.01 -16.28
N GLY A 106 -12.59 -8.53 -15.09
CA GLY A 106 -13.76 -9.40 -14.90
C GLY A 106 -15.09 -8.71 -15.24
N LEU A 107 -15.12 -7.38 -15.17
CA LEU A 107 -16.28 -6.55 -15.53
C LEU A 107 -16.26 -6.14 -17.03
N GLY A 108 -15.32 -6.68 -17.81
CA GLY A 108 -15.22 -6.46 -19.25
C GLY A 108 -14.29 -5.30 -19.66
N PHE A 109 -13.50 -4.78 -18.74
CA PHE A 109 -12.52 -3.73 -19.00
C PHE A 109 -11.23 -4.27 -19.61
N ALA A 110 -10.58 -3.43 -20.41
CA ALA A 110 -9.38 -3.78 -21.16
C ALA A 110 -8.12 -3.64 -20.29
N THR A 111 -7.99 -4.48 -19.27
CA THR A 111 -6.85 -4.52 -18.36
C THR A 111 -6.03 -5.79 -18.59
N GLU A 112 -4.70 -5.69 -18.49
CA GLU A 112 -3.83 -6.86 -18.52
C GLU A 112 -4.22 -7.85 -17.41
N SER A 113 -4.15 -9.15 -17.69
CA SER A 113 -4.40 -10.19 -16.69
C SER A 113 -3.37 -11.29 -16.83
N ARG A 114 -2.87 -11.77 -15.68
CA ARG A 114 -1.95 -12.90 -15.60
C ARG A 114 -2.32 -13.81 -14.43
N PRO A 115 -1.93 -15.10 -14.47
CA PRO A 115 -2.11 -16.00 -13.35
C PRO A 115 -1.34 -15.53 -12.11
N CYS A 116 -1.97 -15.58 -10.94
CA CYS A 116 -1.32 -15.29 -9.68
C CYS A 116 -0.15 -16.26 -9.44
N ALA A 117 1.04 -15.77 -9.10
CA ALA A 117 2.20 -16.66 -8.94
C ALA A 117 2.07 -17.66 -7.76
N LYS A 118 1.18 -17.39 -6.80
CA LYS A 118 0.94 -18.28 -5.64
C LYS A 118 -0.19 -19.28 -5.90
N CYS A 119 -1.39 -18.80 -6.25
CA CYS A 119 -2.58 -19.66 -6.39
C CYS A 119 -2.95 -20.01 -7.84
N GLY A 120 -2.31 -19.42 -8.85
CA GLY A 120 -2.59 -19.66 -10.27
C GLY A 120 -3.87 -19.04 -10.81
N VAL A 121 -4.71 -18.42 -9.98
CA VAL A 121 -5.95 -17.75 -10.42
C VAL A 121 -5.63 -16.55 -11.30
N ASN A 122 -6.28 -16.43 -12.45
CA ASN A 122 -6.10 -15.29 -13.33
C ASN A 122 -6.51 -13.99 -12.63
N THR A 123 -5.62 -13.02 -12.61
CA THR A 123 -5.76 -11.78 -11.85
C THR A 123 -5.42 -10.62 -12.77
N CYS A 124 -6.31 -9.63 -12.88
CA CYS A 124 -6.04 -8.43 -13.66
C CYS A 124 -5.10 -7.47 -12.94
N ASP A 125 -4.49 -6.53 -13.66
CA ASP A 125 -3.59 -5.51 -13.08
C ASP A 125 -4.32 -4.73 -11.97
N GLU A 126 -5.59 -4.36 -12.18
CA GLU A 126 -6.39 -3.73 -11.11
C GLU A 126 -6.70 -4.64 -9.90
N CYS A 127 -6.45 -5.95 -9.92
CA CYS A 127 -6.80 -6.85 -8.81
C CYS A 127 -5.60 -7.57 -8.17
N ARG A 128 -4.41 -7.41 -8.74
CA ARG A 128 -3.16 -7.81 -8.10
C ARG A 128 -2.76 -6.77 -7.06
N ILE A 129 -1.84 -7.15 -6.19
CA ILE A 129 -1.22 -6.21 -5.27
C ILE A 129 -0.29 -5.26 -6.02
N HIS A 130 -0.43 -3.97 -5.71
CA HIS A 130 0.50 -2.91 -6.05
C HIS A 130 1.13 -2.38 -4.77
N VAL A 131 2.31 -1.75 -4.89
CA VAL A 131 2.92 -1.03 -3.77
C VAL A 131 2.22 0.31 -3.63
N LEU A 132 1.90 0.98 -4.74
CA LEU A 132 1.09 2.19 -4.80
C LEU A 132 -0.07 2.02 -5.77
N TYR A 133 -1.29 2.06 -5.23
CA TYR A 133 -2.50 2.18 -6.04
C TYR A 133 -2.78 3.66 -6.32
N ASN A 134 -2.24 4.19 -7.41
CA ASN A 134 -2.57 5.53 -7.89
C ASN A 134 -3.74 5.45 -8.89
N PHE A 135 -4.92 5.85 -8.44
CA PHE A 135 -6.14 5.79 -9.24
C PHE A 135 -7.19 6.85 -8.91
N LEU A 136 -6.87 7.76 -8.00
CA LEU A 136 -7.77 8.83 -7.62
C LEU A 136 -7.25 10.12 -8.24
N THR A 137 -8.13 10.83 -8.92
CA THR A 137 -7.82 12.15 -9.46
C THR A 137 -8.86 13.15 -9.04
N GLU A 138 -8.45 14.38 -8.79
CA GLU A 138 -9.35 15.50 -8.58
C GLU A 138 -9.01 16.58 -9.59
N ASP A 139 -10.03 17.18 -10.19
CA ASP A 139 -9.84 18.32 -11.08
C ASP A 139 -9.05 19.42 -10.38
N SER A 140 -8.23 20.13 -11.16
CA SER A 140 -7.37 21.19 -10.65
C SER A 140 -8.23 22.23 -9.93
N GLY A 141 -8.08 22.31 -8.61
CA GLY A 141 -8.74 23.29 -7.78
C GLY A 141 -8.16 24.69 -7.98
N PHE A 142 -8.13 25.48 -6.91
CA PHE A 142 -7.63 26.86 -6.94
C PHE A 142 -6.14 27.00 -7.24
N ASP A 143 -5.34 25.98 -6.93
CA ASP A 143 -3.90 25.97 -7.20
C ASP A 143 -3.56 25.65 -8.67
N GLN A 144 -4.57 25.51 -9.53
CA GLN A 144 -4.47 25.16 -10.95
C GLN A 144 -3.77 23.81 -11.23
N ARG A 145 -3.44 23.05 -10.18
CA ARG A 145 -2.74 21.77 -10.28
C ARG A 145 -3.73 20.64 -10.04
N ARG A 146 -3.71 19.67 -10.96
CA ARG A 146 -4.46 18.43 -10.78
C ARG A 146 -3.85 17.64 -9.64
N TRP A 147 -4.68 17.22 -8.69
CA TRP A 147 -4.25 16.38 -7.58
C TRP A 147 -4.44 14.91 -7.95
N TRP A 148 -3.42 14.12 -7.66
CA TRP A 148 -3.51 12.68 -7.71
C TRP A 148 -3.41 12.13 -6.31
N ALA A 149 -4.12 11.06 -6.07
CA ALA A 149 -4.07 10.35 -4.82
C ALA A 149 -4.04 8.85 -5.04
N GLY A 150 -3.51 8.17 -4.03
CA GLY A 150 -3.45 6.73 -4.03
C GLY A 150 -3.31 6.17 -2.63
N PHE A 151 -3.11 4.87 -2.55
CA PHE A 151 -2.92 4.15 -1.30
C PHE A 151 -1.70 3.25 -1.41
N CYS A 152 -0.88 3.22 -0.37
CA CYS A 152 0.20 2.25 -0.27
C CYS A 152 -0.38 0.88 0.11
N PHE A 153 -0.23 -0.13 -0.74
CA PHE A 153 -0.80 -1.46 -0.52
C PHE A 153 -2.31 -1.41 -0.15
N LEU A 154 -2.72 -2.15 0.88
CA LEU A 154 -4.08 -2.12 1.44
C LEU A 154 -4.16 -1.22 2.69
N GLN A 155 -3.25 -0.24 2.84
CA GLN A 155 -3.32 0.71 3.94
C GLN A 155 -4.51 1.67 3.75
N PRO A 156 -5.19 2.05 4.84
CA PRO A 156 -6.39 2.88 4.76
C PRO A 156 -6.10 4.34 4.41
N GLU A 157 -4.87 4.81 4.63
CA GLU A 157 -4.49 6.19 4.45
C GLU A 157 -4.19 6.51 2.99
N ALA A 158 -4.92 7.50 2.46
CA ALA A 158 -4.67 8.05 1.15
C ALA A 158 -3.46 8.98 1.20
N ILE A 159 -2.61 8.89 0.18
CA ILE A 159 -1.43 9.72 0.01
C ILE A 159 -1.54 10.58 -1.24
N THR A 160 -0.97 11.77 -1.18
CA THR A 160 -0.81 12.62 -2.37
C THR A 160 0.19 11.97 -3.32
N VAL A 161 -0.10 12.01 -4.61
CA VAL A 161 0.81 11.60 -5.67
C VAL A 161 0.97 12.78 -6.65
N TYR A 162 2.20 12.99 -7.11
CA TYR A 162 2.51 13.96 -8.15
C TYR A 162 3.06 13.24 -9.39
N PRO A 163 2.90 13.82 -10.59
CA PRO A 163 3.60 13.33 -11.78
C PRO A 163 5.13 13.31 -11.55
N PRO A 164 5.88 12.42 -12.23
CA PRO A 164 7.34 12.46 -12.19
C PRO A 164 7.86 13.83 -12.64
N LYS A 165 8.96 14.31 -12.03
CA LYS A 165 9.59 15.57 -12.45
C LYS A 165 10.00 15.47 -13.93
N ASN A 166 9.80 16.54 -14.69
CA ASN A 166 10.19 16.66 -16.09
C ASN A 166 9.54 15.61 -17.01
N SER A 167 8.47 14.96 -16.57
CA SER A 167 7.72 14.03 -17.41
C SER A 167 6.72 14.82 -18.26
N GLU A 168 6.95 14.87 -19.57
CA GLU A 168 5.93 15.25 -20.54
C GLU A 168 4.99 14.07 -20.86
N GLU A 169 4.93 13.04 -20.01
CA GLU A 169 4.05 11.90 -20.26
C GLU A 169 2.59 12.36 -20.29
N ASP A 170 2.03 12.36 -21.50
CA ASP A 170 0.64 12.71 -21.80
C ASP A 170 -0.36 12.02 -20.85
N ALA A 171 -0.01 10.83 -20.33
CA ALA A 171 -0.86 10.01 -19.46
C ALA A 171 -1.33 10.72 -18.19
N TRP A 172 -0.49 11.57 -17.57
CA TRP A 172 -0.84 12.34 -16.36
C TRP A 172 -1.70 13.58 -16.66
N HIS A 173 -1.88 13.91 -17.93
CA HIS A 173 -2.56 15.12 -18.36
C HIS A 173 -3.80 14.85 -19.22
N LEU A 174 -4.12 13.57 -19.47
CA LEU A 174 -5.36 13.18 -20.16
C LEU A 174 -6.61 13.69 -19.41
N PRO A 175 -7.74 13.90 -20.08
CA PRO A 175 -9.03 14.08 -19.42
C PRO A 175 -9.37 12.87 -18.54
N ILE A 176 -10.03 13.06 -17.40
CA ILE A 176 -10.33 11.98 -16.43
C ILE A 176 -10.94 10.73 -17.08
N LYS A 177 -11.90 10.93 -17.98
CA LYS A 177 -12.57 9.86 -18.75
C LYS A 177 -11.64 9.00 -19.63
N ASP A 178 -10.48 9.52 -20.00
CA ASP A 178 -9.50 8.88 -20.89
C ASP A 178 -8.27 8.39 -20.13
N MET A 179 -8.19 8.69 -18.82
CA MET A 179 -7.09 8.26 -17.97
C MET A 179 -7.12 6.76 -17.72
N LYS A 180 -5.94 6.26 -17.38
CA LYS A 180 -5.75 4.92 -16.86
C LYS A 180 -5.12 5.02 -15.47
N PRO A 181 -5.34 4.04 -14.60
CA PRO A 181 -4.56 3.90 -13.38
C PRO A 181 -3.06 3.98 -13.67
N LEU A 182 -2.33 4.74 -12.86
CA LEU A 182 -0.87 4.94 -12.97
C LEU A 182 -0.18 4.31 -11.76
N HIS A 183 -0.59 3.08 -11.44
CA HIS A 183 -0.08 2.32 -10.31
C HIS A 183 1.46 2.26 -10.32
N ASP A 184 2.06 2.33 -9.14
CA ASP A 184 3.50 2.25 -8.92
C ASP A 184 4.33 3.31 -9.68
N GLN A 185 3.72 4.44 -10.06
CA GLN A 185 4.37 5.55 -10.76
C GLN A 185 4.19 6.88 -10.02
N GLY A 186 5.01 7.86 -10.40
CA GLY A 186 4.94 9.23 -9.89
C GLY A 186 5.86 9.49 -8.69
N ARG A 187 5.50 10.51 -7.92
CA ARG A 187 6.18 10.92 -6.70
C ARG A 187 5.17 10.95 -5.56
N ILE A 188 5.41 10.17 -4.51
CA ILE A 188 4.52 10.14 -3.35
C ILE A 188 4.83 11.30 -2.41
N HIS A 189 3.83 11.77 -1.70
CA HIS A 189 3.96 12.86 -0.75
C HIS A 189 3.13 12.56 0.50
N ILE A 190 2.94 13.57 1.34
CA ILE A 190 2.36 13.42 2.68
C ILE A 190 0.92 12.88 2.57
N PRO A 191 0.52 11.97 3.48
CA PRO A 191 -0.86 11.53 3.60
C PRO A 191 -1.87 12.69 3.64
N LEU A 192 -3.01 12.53 2.96
CA LEU A 192 -4.01 13.59 2.74
C LEU A 192 -4.68 14.12 4.01
N ASN A 193 -4.49 13.44 5.14
CA ASN A 193 -5.01 13.76 6.46
C ASN A 193 -3.97 14.37 7.40
N ILE A 194 -2.67 14.32 7.06
CA ILE A 194 -1.61 14.84 7.91
C ILE A 194 -1.33 16.30 7.53
N ILE A 195 -1.41 17.19 8.51
CA ILE A 195 -1.03 18.61 8.36
C ILE A 195 0.48 18.71 8.49
N ALA A 196 1.18 18.53 7.39
CA ALA A 196 2.63 18.62 7.35
C ALA A 196 3.15 19.09 5.99
N ILE A 197 4.43 19.41 5.97
CA ILE A 197 5.19 19.85 4.80
C ILE A 197 6.27 18.80 4.50
N GLY A 198 6.54 18.54 3.24
CA GLY A 198 7.52 17.52 2.84
C GLY A 198 7.94 17.69 1.40
N ASP A 199 9.08 17.15 1.00
CA ASP A 199 9.46 17.11 -0.41
C ASP A 199 8.92 15.81 -1.04
N PRO A 200 8.23 15.85 -2.19
CA PRO A 200 7.72 14.63 -2.84
C PRO A 200 8.83 13.63 -3.21
N GLU A 201 8.62 12.36 -2.92
CA GLU A 201 9.59 11.28 -3.09
C GLU A 201 9.36 10.50 -4.39
N PRO A 202 10.38 10.33 -5.26
CA PRO A 202 10.24 9.53 -6.47
C PRO A 202 9.97 8.06 -6.15
N PHE A 203 8.81 7.56 -6.56
CA PHE A 203 8.36 6.24 -6.17
C PHE A 203 9.19 5.12 -6.82
N GLN A 204 9.71 5.37 -8.02
CA GLN A 204 10.62 4.44 -8.70
C GLN A 204 11.86 4.10 -7.86
N ARG A 205 12.44 5.09 -7.17
CA ARG A 205 13.57 4.86 -6.26
C ARG A 205 13.18 3.95 -5.10
N ILE A 206 12.04 4.24 -4.48
CA ILE A 206 11.51 3.48 -3.33
C ILE A 206 11.30 2.01 -3.72
N LEU A 207 10.75 1.77 -4.92
CA LEU A 207 10.53 0.41 -5.44
C LEU A 207 11.82 -0.39 -5.63
N ASP A 208 12.90 0.29 -6.01
CA ASP A 208 14.19 -0.30 -6.36
C ASP A 208 15.22 -0.27 -5.22
N LEU A 209 14.86 0.30 -4.06
CA LEU A 209 15.72 0.35 -2.89
C LEU A 209 16.09 -1.07 -2.43
N ASP A 210 17.39 -1.31 -2.24
CA ASP A 210 17.88 -2.58 -1.67
C ASP A 210 17.61 -2.62 -0.16
N LEU A 211 16.62 -3.43 0.22
CA LEU A 211 16.21 -3.62 1.61
C LEU A 211 17.18 -4.50 2.39
N GLY A 212 18.24 -5.02 1.77
CA GLY A 212 19.36 -5.66 2.45
C GLY A 212 20.49 -4.71 2.85
N THR A 213 20.46 -3.47 2.36
CA THR A 213 21.41 -2.42 2.73
C THR A 213 20.77 -1.35 3.61
N HIS A 214 19.46 -1.21 3.56
CA HIS A 214 18.71 -0.25 4.35
C HIS A 214 17.80 -0.99 5.33
N GLN A 215 17.90 -0.66 6.61
CA GLN A 215 16.88 -1.11 7.56
C GLN A 215 15.57 -0.41 7.24
N PHE A 216 15.55 0.90 7.13
CA PHE A 216 14.34 1.66 6.85
C PHE A 216 14.48 2.37 5.51
N ILE A 217 13.36 2.60 4.85
CA ILE A 217 13.28 3.52 3.72
C ILE A 217 13.43 4.92 4.30
N GLU A 218 14.53 5.57 3.96
CA GLU A 218 14.77 6.97 4.26
C GLU A 218 14.25 7.83 3.11
N PRO A 219 13.54 8.94 3.40
CA PRO A 219 13.20 9.94 2.39
C PRO A 219 14.49 10.63 1.91
N ILE A 220 14.55 11.01 0.64
CA ILE A 220 15.59 11.90 0.11
C ILE A 220 15.36 13.33 0.60
N GLY A 221 14.09 13.71 0.69
CA GLY A 221 13.64 15.03 1.09
C GLY A 221 13.97 15.37 2.53
N ARG A 222 13.66 16.61 2.90
CA ARG A 222 13.92 17.11 4.25
C ARG A 222 13.08 16.38 5.30
N THR A 223 13.74 16.01 6.38
CA THR A 223 13.15 15.35 7.56
C THR A 223 13.20 16.20 8.81
N GLN A 224 14.00 17.26 8.80
CA GLN A 224 14.10 18.20 9.92
C GLN A 224 12.88 19.10 9.95
N TYR A 225 12.36 19.34 11.15
CA TYR A 225 11.28 20.29 11.37
C TYR A 225 11.58 21.62 10.65
N PRO A 226 10.63 22.21 9.91
CA PRO A 226 9.18 21.92 9.85
C PRO A 226 8.77 20.80 8.89
N TYR A 227 9.73 20.16 8.22
CA TYR A 227 9.47 19.12 7.26
C TYR A 227 9.22 17.78 7.96
N SER A 228 8.29 17.00 7.43
CA SER A 228 7.91 15.68 7.93
C SER A 228 8.12 14.61 6.87
N GLY A 229 9.27 14.62 6.19
CA GLY A 229 9.59 13.64 5.15
C GLY A 229 9.43 12.18 5.60
N VAL A 230 9.63 11.89 6.89
CA VAL A 230 9.42 10.54 7.47
C VAL A 230 7.98 10.05 7.31
N GLN A 231 7.00 10.96 7.34
CA GLN A 231 5.58 10.63 7.17
C GLN A 231 5.24 10.18 5.74
N ILE A 232 6.06 10.54 4.75
CA ILE A 232 5.86 10.12 3.35
C ILE A 232 6.10 8.61 3.20
N VAL A 233 7.04 8.05 3.98
CA VAL A 233 7.51 6.67 3.85
C VAL A 233 7.09 5.78 5.03
N SER A 234 6.35 6.31 6.01
CA SER A 234 5.96 5.61 7.24
C SER A 234 5.20 4.31 6.97
N SER A 235 4.16 4.37 6.13
CA SER A 235 3.34 3.21 5.75
C SER A 235 4.16 2.11 5.06
N LEU A 236 5.12 2.50 4.23
CA LEU A 236 6.03 1.57 3.54
C LEU A 236 7.01 0.95 4.54
N ASN A 237 7.55 1.75 5.46
CA ASN A 237 8.43 1.28 6.52
C ASN A 237 7.74 0.27 7.43
N MET A 238 6.46 0.46 7.74
CA MET A 238 5.69 -0.53 8.49
C MET A 238 5.69 -1.89 7.76
N ILE A 239 5.40 -1.92 6.46
CA ILE A 239 5.40 -3.16 5.67
C ILE A 239 6.79 -3.79 5.56
N VAL A 240 7.84 -2.99 5.34
CA VAL A 240 9.23 -3.47 5.30
C VAL A 240 9.67 -4.05 6.65
N ASN A 241 9.25 -3.42 7.76
CA ASN A 241 9.59 -3.85 9.11
C ASN A 241 8.92 -5.17 9.49
N LYS A 242 7.65 -5.41 9.11
CA LYS A 242 6.97 -6.70 9.33
C LYS A 242 7.75 -7.89 8.75
N ARG A 243 8.64 -7.65 7.79
CA ARG A 243 9.37 -8.68 7.05
C ARG A 243 10.78 -8.91 7.57
N LYS A 244 11.11 -8.37 8.74
CA LYS A 244 12.38 -8.59 9.40
C LYS A 244 12.19 -9.54 10.57
N ASP A 245 13.16 -10.44 10.74
CA ASP A 245 13.24 -11.38 11.85
C ASP A 245 14.50 -11.05 12.65
N LEU A 246 14.35 -10.80 13.95
CA LEU A 246 15.47 -10.61 14.85
C LEU A 246 16.00 -11.98 15.29
N THR A 247 17.30 -12.19 15.10
CA THR A 247 17.95 -13.46 15.41
C THR A 247 19.12 -13.24 16.36
N CYS A 248 19.26 -14.16 17.33
CA CYS A 248 20.41 -14.18 18.23
C CYS A 248 21.67 -14.61 17.46
N PRO A 249 22.87 -14.25 17.96
CA PRO A 249 24.13 -14.56 17.27
C PRO A 249 24.32 -16.05 16.94
N SER A 250 23.87 -16.96 17.80
CA SER A 250 23.98 -18.40 17.58
C SER A 250 23.09 -18.88 16.43
N CYS A 251 21.81 -18.49 16.43
CA CYS A 251 20.87 -18.80 15.35
C CYS A 251 21.30 -18.16 14.03
N TYR A 252 21.79 -16.91 14.08
CA TYR A 252 22.36 -16.25 12.90
C TYR A 252 23.57 -17.02 12.36
N GLN A 253 24.50 -17.44 13.21
CA GLN A 253 25.68 -18.19 12.78
C GLN A 253 25.31 -19.55 12.18
N GLU A 254 24.35 -20.27 12.76
CA GLU A 254 23.83 -21.53 12.20
C GLU A 254 23.17 -21.31 10.82
N ARG A 255 22.44 -20.21 10.68
CA ARG A 255 21.85 -19.78 9.42
C ARG A 255 22.95 -19.41 8.40
N ARG A 256 24.00 -18.72 8.81
CA ARG A 256 25.13 -18.30 7.96
C ARG A 256 25.97 -19.48 7.48
N THR A 257 26.23 -20.50 8.32
CA THR A 257 26.99 -21.70 7.92
C THR A 257 26.27 -22.50 6.81
N LYS A 258 24.96 -22.31 6.66
CA LYS A 258 24.17 -22.85 5.53
C LYS A 258 24.32 -22.04 4.23
N GLY A 259 25.21 -21.04 4.21
CA GLY A 259 25.54 -20.25 3.01
C GLY A 259 24.57 -19.12 2.72
N LEU A 260 23.92 -18.54 3.73
CA LEU A 260 23.00 -17.43 3.52
C LEU A 260 23.75 -16.19 2.99
N ALA A 261 23.28 -15.71 1.85
CA ALA A 261 23.75 -14.48 1.24
C ALA A 261 23.14 -13.25 1.95
N ARG A 262 23.70 -12.08 1.67
CA ARG A 262 23.07 -10.79 1.98
C ARG A 262 21.69 -10.72 1.33
N CYS A 263 20.73 -10.11 2.02
CA CYS A 263 19.45 -9.76 1.40
C CYS A 263 19.69 -8.83 0.19
N SER A 264 18.91 -9.03 -0.87
CA SER A 264 18.88 -8.19 -2.08
C SER A 264 17.43 -7.94 -2.55
N CYS A 265 16.50 -8.04 -1.61
CA CYS A 265 15.09 -7.83 -1.86
C CYS A 265 14.83 -6.35 -2.11
N THR A 266 13.95 -6.07 -3.06
CA THR A 266 13.37 -4.74 -3.28
C THR A 266 11.85 -4.89 -3.26
N LEU A 267 11.12 -3.80 -3.04
CA LEU A 267 9.66 -3.80 -3.11
C LEU A 267 9.20 -4.23 -4.52
N ARG A 268 9.89 -3.79 -5.58
CA ARG A 268 9.62 -4.21 -6.96
C ARG A 268 9.73 -5.73 -7.14
N LYS A 269 10.83 -6.34 -6.71
CA LYS A 269 11.03 -7.79 -6.84
C LYS A 269 9.96 -8.57 -6.08
N ARG A 270 9.48 -8.04 -4.96
CA ARG A 270 8.61 -8.75 -4.02
C ARG A 270 7.13 -8.61 -4.31
N PHE A 271 6.69 -7.48 -4.81
CA PHE A 271 5.27 -7.24 -5.10
C PHE A 271 5.00 -7.09 -6.58
N LEU A 272 5.89 -6.43 -7.32
CA LEU A 272 5.64 -6.11 -8.71
C LEU A 272 5.97 -7.24 -9.68
N HIS A 273 7.06 -7.98 -9.43
CA HIS A 273 7.46 -9.09 -10.30
C HIS A 273 6.68 -10.39 -10.06
N ARG A 274 6.10 -10.58 -8.86
CA ARG A 274 5.42 -11.83 -8.46
C ARG A 274 3.95 -11.92 -8.90
N TRP A 275 3.38 -10.90 -9.57
CA TRP A 275 1.97 -10.83 -9.97
C TRP A 275 1.03 -11.52 -8.96
N LEU A 276 1.00 -11.02 -7.73
CA LEU A 276 0.29 -11.67 -6.63
C LEU A 276 -1.13 -11.11 -6.52
N CYS A 277 -2.16 -11.95 -6.41
CA CYS A 277 -3.51 -11.46 -6.15
C CYS A 277 -3.66 -10.91 -4.72
N ALA A 278 -4.61 -9.99 -4.51
CA ALA A 278 -4.84 -9.37 -3.21
C ALA A 278 -5.11 -10.41 -2.10
N THR A 279 -5.88 -11.46 -2.37
CA THR A 279 -6.16 -12.53 -1.40
C THR A 279 -4.88 -13.23 -0.93
N CYS A 280 -4.00 -13.61 -1.87
CA CYS A 280 -2.73 -14.23 -1.52
C CYS A 280 -1.79 -13.26 -0.80
N TYR A 281 -1.85 -11.96 -1.11
CA TYR A 281 -1.13 -10.93 -0.36
C TYR A 281 -1.64 -10.82 1.07
N ILE A 282 -2.97 -10.74 1.30
CA ILE A 282 -3.57 -10.67 2.64
C ILE A 282 -3.15 -11.87 3.49
N GLN A 283 -3.18 -13.08 2.90
CA GLN A 283 -2.68 -14.28 3.59
C GLN A 283 -1.17 -14.20 3.90
N GLU A 284 -0.36 -13.64 2.99
CA GLU A 284 1.06 -13.39 3.27
C GLU A 284 1.21 -12.38 4.41
N ASP A 285 0.49 -11.25 4.39
CA ASP A 285 0.58 -10.19 5.39
C ASP A 285 0.17 -10.68 6.79
N ARG A 286 -0.93 -11.43 6.89
CA ARG A 286 -1.36 -12.08 8.16
C ARG A 286 -0.29 -13.02 8.71
N ALA A 287 0.32 -13.82 7.84
CA ALA A 287 1.39 -14.72 8.27
C ALA A 287 2.66 -13.98 8.74
N ASP A 288 2.88 -12.73 8.33
CA ASP A 288 3.95 -11.91 8.92
C ASP A 288 3.50 -11.17 10.17
N GLU A 289 2.21 -10.87 10.32
CA GLU A 289 1.69 -10.32 11.58
C GLU A 289 1.93 -11.28 12.74
N ASP A 290 1.79 -12.58 12.52
CA ASP A 290 2.16 -13.61 13.49
C ASP A 290 3.65 -13.59 13.86
N LEU A 291 4.50 -13.03 12.99
CA LEU A 291 5.94 -12.83 13.24
C LEU A 291 6.24 -11.50 13.95
N ARG A 292 5.28 -10.57 14.06
CA ARG A 292 5.50 -9.22 14.61
C ARG A 292 5.83 -9.20 16.10
N CYS A 293 5.56 -10.28 16.85
CA CYS A 293 6.00 -10.46 18.24
C CYS A 293 7.52 -10.27 18.44
N HIS A 294 8.30 -10.16 17.36
CA HIS A 294 9.75 -10.00 17.36
C HIS A 294 10.23 -8.64 16.81
N THR A 295 9.36 -7.65 16.59
CA THR A 295 9.75 -6.35 16.00
C THR A 295 10.09 -5.33 17.09
N PRO A 296 11.23 -4.60 17.01
CA PRO A 296 11.57 -3.56 17.97
C PRO A 296 10.55 -2.43 17.89
N ILE A 297 9.78 -2.26 18.96
CA ILE A 297 9.11 -0.99 19.22
C ILE A 297 10.21 -0.11 19.81
N ALA A 298 10.38 1.09 19.26
CA ALA A 298 11.26 2.05 19.90
C ALA A 298 10.62 2.39 21.25
N ASP A 299 11.18 1.86 22.33
CA ASP A 299 10.74 2.14 23.69
C ASP A 299 11.02 3.61 24.01
N GLU A 300 10.16 4.52 23.56
CA GLU A 300 10.16 5.90 24.04
C GLU A 300 9.63 5.97 25.49
N VAL A 301 8.93 4.93 25.96
CA VAL A 301 8.23 4.91 27.25
C VAL A 301 8.73 3.78 28.17
N GLY A 302 10.04 3.51 28.23
CA GLY A 302 10.71 2.81 29.35
C GLY A 302 10.24 1.39 29.77
N GLU A 303 9.17 0.85 29.19
CA GLU A 303 8.67 -0.50 29.43
C GLU A 303 9.36 -1.45 28.46
N GLY A 304 10.55 -1.92 28.84
CA GLY A 304 11.39 -2.76 28.01
C GLY A 304 10.63 -3.97 27.45
N HIS A 305 10.28 -3.94 26.17
CA HIS A 305 9.70 -5.10 25.51
C HIS A 305 10.78 -6.18 25.37
N SER A 306 10.58 -7.34 26.01
CA SER A 306 11.49 -8.47 25.90
C SER A 306 11.30 -9.16 24.54
N HIS A 307 12.12 -8.77 23.58
CA HIS A 307 12.19 -9.50 22.32
C HIS A 307 12.85 -10.87 22.55
N VAL A 308 12.28 -11.90 21.92
CA VAL A 308 12.80 -13.27 21.98
C VAL A 308 13.13 -13.76 20.58
N CYS A 309 14.31 -14.33 20.38
CA CYS A 309 14.68 -15.01 19.14
C CYS A 309 13.78 -16.23 18.92
N GLY A 310 13.54 -16.67 17.68
CA GLY A 310 12.76 -17.89 17.40
C GLY A 310 13.27 -19.20 18.06
N CYS A 311 14.44 -19.20 18.71
CA CYS A 311 14.93 -20.31 19.53
C CYS A 311 14.59 -20.19 21.02
N GLY A 312 13.89 -19.14 21.43
CA GLY A 312 13.56 -18.84 22.84
C GLY A 312 14.61 -18.00 23.56
N ALA A 313 15.71 -17.60 22.91
CA ALA A 313 16.72 -16.75 23.56
C ALA A 313 16.21 -15.30 23.70
N GLU A 314 16.17 -14.81 24.94
CA GLU A 314 15.88 -13.41 25.24
C GLU A 314 17.03 -12.51 24.77
N PHE A 315 16.67 -11.34 24.27
CA PHE A 315 17.64 -10.32 23.89
C PHE A 315 17.93 -9.41 25.08
N THR A 316 19.20 -9.35 25.50
CA THR A 316 19.65 -8.33 26.45
C THR A 316 19.95 -7.04 25.71
N SER A 317 19.91 -5.90 26.39
CA SER A 317 20.28 -4.59 25.83
C SER A 317 21.72 -4.54 25.27
N GLU A 318 22.58 -5.46 25.72
CA GLU A 318 23.97 -5.60 25.25
C GLU A 318 24.15 -6.59 24.10
N ALA A 319 23.12 -7.38 23.74
CA ALA A 319 23.24 -8.41 22.72
C ALA A 319 23.26 -7.81 21.32
N GLU A 320 24.26 -8.17 20.51
CA GLU A 320 24.32 -7.78 19.09
C GLU A 320 23.22 -8.52 18.29
N LEU A 321 22.10 -7.83 18.04
CA LEU A 321 20.98 -8.35 17.27
C LEU A 321 21.33 -8.44 15.79
N LYS A 322 20.93 -9.55 15.16
CA LYS A 322 21.06 -9.73 13.71
C LYS A 322 19.69 -9.72 13.06
N VAL A 323 19.52 -8.84 12.07
CA VAL A 323 18.28 -8.66 11.33
C VAL A 323 18.32 -9.53 10.07
N MET A 324 17.33 -10.41 9.92
CA MET A 324 17.20 -11.31 8.78
C MET A 324 15.94 -10.98 7.99
N CYS A 325 16.05 -10.95 6.66
CA CYS A 325 14.88 -10.75 5.80
C CYS A 325 14.03 -12.02 5.76
N ASN A 326 12.76 -11.95 6.16
CA ASN A 326 11.83 -13.09 6.14
C ASN A 326 11.56 -13.62 4.75
N TRP A 327 11.76 -12.82 3.71
CA TRP A 327 11.48 -13.23 2.34
C TRP A 327 12.58 -14.02 1.64
N CYS A 328 13.85 -13.60 1.74
CA CYS A 328 14.97 -14.34 1.13
C CYS A 328 15.83 -15.08 2.16
N LYS A 329 15.52 -14.91 3.45
CA LYS A 329 16.33 -15.40 4.57
C LYS A 329 17.76 -14.86 4.57
N GLY A 330 18.03 -13.77 3.85
CA GLY A 330 19.34 -13.12 3.81
C GLY A 330 19.49 -12.06 4.91
N GLU A 331 20.73 -11.75 5.27
CA GLU A 331 21.04 -10.72 6.27
C GLU A 331 20.68 -9.32 5.76
N VAL A 332 20.04 -8.52 6.61
CA VAL A 332 19.80 -7.09 6.39
C VAL A 332 20.88 -6.33 7.17
N GLN A 333 21.75 -5.62 6.45
CA GLN A 333 22.77 -4.79 7.09
C GLN A 333 22.12 -3.53 7.64
N GLY A 334 22.45 -3.21 8.90
CA GLY A 334 22.11 -1.93 9.51
C GLY A 334 23.17 -0.87 9.26
N PRO A 335 22.80 0.42 9.29
CA PRO A 335 23.77 1.45 9.65
C PRO A 335 24.38 1.01 10.99
N GLN A 336 25.70 0.87 11.04
CA GLN A 336 26.37 0.59 12.30
C GLN A 336 26.18 1.82 13.18
N GLN A 337 25.21 1.78 14.11
CA GLN A 337 24.92 2.86 15.07
C GLN A 337 26.10 3.26 15.98
N GLY A 338 27.30 2.70 15.76
CA GLY A 338 28.52 3.00 16.51
C GLY A 338 29.62 3.73 15.73
N ALA A 339 29.42 4.12 14.47
CA ALA A 339 30.46 4.79 13.69
C ALA A 339 30.40 6.33 13.69
N GLU A 340 29.36 6.93 14.29
CA GLU A 340 29.13 8.39 14.21
C GLU A 340 29.93 9.23 15.22
N ASN A 341 30.75 8.62 16.09
CA ASN A 341 31.44 9.36 17.16
C ASN A 341 32.93 9.68 16.93
N ASP A 342 33.56 9.25 15.83
CA ASP A 342 35.01 9.48 15.64
C ASP A 342 35.42 10.19 14.33
N VAL A 343 34.48 10.62 13.47
CA VAL A 343 34.82 11.48 12.32
C VAL A 343 34.81 12.95 12.74
N ALA A 344 35.61 13.27 13.77
CA ALA A 344 36.08 14.61 13.97
C ALA A 344 36.97 14.97 12.77
N SER A 345 36.41 15.77 11.86
CA SER A 345 37.10 16.91 11.26
C SER A 345 38.54 16.62 10.79
N GLU A 346 38.74 15.89 9.69
CA GLU A 346 39.98 16.02 8.92
C GLU A 346 39.78 15.54 7.48
N ASN A 347 39.93 16.48 6.55
CA ASN A 347 39.97 16.34 5.08
C ASN A 347 38.63 16.33 4.34
N GLY A 348 38.10 17.55 4.16
CA GLY A 348 37.30 17.87 2.98
C GLY A 348 38.15 17.69 1.72
N GLU A 349 38.10 16.49 1.15
CA GLU A 349 38.42 16.28 -0.26
C GLU A 349 37.09 16.25 -1.01
N ASP A 350 36.94 17.25 -1.87
CA ASP A 350 35.89 17.48 -2.85
C ASP A 350 35.37 16.17 -3.48
N ILE A 351 34.35 15.57 -2.86
CA ILE A 351 33.32 14.89 -3.64
C ILE A 351 32.57 16.04 -4.29
N SER A 352 32.98 16.36 -5.51
CA SER A 352 32.13 17.02 -6.48
C SER A 352 30.86 16.18 -6.56
N ASN A 353 29.89 16.55 -5.72
CA ASN A 353 28.55 16.73 -6.22
C ASN A 353 28.73 17.43 -7.56
N ASP A 354 28.63 16.69 -8.66
CA ASP A 354 27.77 17.14 -9.74
C ASP A 354 26.43 17.39 -9.01
N GLU A 355 26.20 18.52 -8.32
CA GLU A 355 25.98 19.79 -9.00
C GLU A 355 25.23 19.46 -10.29
N GLU A 356 24.04 18.90 -10.11
CA GLU A 356 22.84 19.64 -10.52
C GLU A 356 22.91 21.10 -10.01
N GLU A 357 23.96 21.84 -10.41
CA GLU A 357 23.92 23.22 -10.91
C GLU A 357 23.13 23.23 -12.24
N GLY A 358 21.97 22.55 -12.27
CA GLY A 358 20.81 23.34 -12.56
C GLY A 358 20.68 24.28 -11.35
N GLY A 359 21.31 25.46 -11.34
CA GLY A 359 21.20 26.32 -12.51
C GLY A 359 19.73 26.36 -12.95
N GLY A 360 18.78 26.12 -12.03
CA GLY A 360 17.54 26.82 -12.03
C GLY A 360 18.00 28.24 -12.09
N GLU A 361 18.01 28.77 -13.32
CA GLU A 361 17.55 30.12 -13.57
C GLU A 361 16.55 30.34 -12.45
N GLY A 362 16.94 31.17 -11.48
CA GLY A 362 15.94 31.94 -10.79
C GLY A 362 15.16 32.54 -11.94
N GLU A 363 14.09 31.85 -12.34
CA GLU A 363 12.84 32.53 -12.58
C GLU A 363 12.72 33.36 -11.32
N ASP A 364 13.35 34.54 -11.37
CA ASP A 364 13.09 35.67 -10.52
C ASP A 364 11.60 35.82 -10.74
N TYR A 365 10.78 35.10 -9.96
CA TYR A 365 9.35 35.26 -9.93
C TYR A 365 9.21 36.68 -9.40
N PRO A 366 9.04 37.71 -10.25
CA PRO A 366 9.25 39.10 -9.86
C PRO A 366 8.13 39.63 -8.94
N ASP A 367 7.24 38.73 -8.51
CA ASP A 367 5.94 39.02 -7.93
C ASP A 367 5.84 38.46 -6.49
N GLU A 368 6.96 38.35 -5.76
CA GLU A 368 6.92 38.15 -4.31
C GLU A 368 6.60 39.48 -3.61
N ASP A 369 5.31 39.82 -3.54
CA ASP A 369 4.80 40.97 -2.78
C ASP A 369 4.91 40.77 -1.25
N HIS A 370 5.37 39.58 -0.83
CA HIS A 370 5.48 39.18 0.57
C HIS A 370 6.87 38.66 0.90
N SER A 371 7.45 39.22 1.94
CA SER A 371 8.75 38.82 2.50
C SER A 371 8.54 38.02 3.78
N ALA A 372 9.55 37.22 4.17
CA ALA A 372 9.53 36.56 5.47
C ALA A 372 9.38 37.55 6.65
N ALA A 373 9.75 38.83 6.46
CA ALA A 373 9.60 39.86 7.47
C ALA A 373 8.13 40.19 7.77
N ASP A 374 7.23 40.03 6.79
CA ASP A 374 5.79 40.25 6.98
C ASP A 374 5.18 39.23 7.96
N PHE A 375 5.83 38.08 8.13
CA PHE A 375 5.42 36.98 9.00
C PHE A 375 6.28 36.84 10.26
N ALA A 376 7.11 37.84 10.59
CA ALA A 376 7.95 37.83 11.80
C ALA A 376 7.13 37.80 13.11
N HIS A 377 5.83 38.08 13.03
CA HIS A 377 4.90 38.04 14.16
C HIS A 377 4.25 36.67 14.37
N VAL A 378 4.39 35.74 13.41
CA VAL A 378 3.85 34.38 13.52
C VAL A 378 4.68 33.64 14.57
N PRO A 379 4.05 32.98 15.56
CA PRO A 379 4.77 32.20 16.56
C PRO A 379 5.67 31.14 15.90
N GLN A 380 6.75 30.79 16.62
CA GLN A 380 7.59 29.68 16.20
C GLN A 380 6.71 28.42 16.05
N ASP A 381 6.95 27.66 14.98
CA ASP A 381 6.28 26.41 14.66
C ASP A 381 4.80 26.53 14.23
N GLU A 382 4.30 27.75 14.04
CA GLU A 382 2.97 28.02 13.48
C GLU A 382 3.02 28.43 12.00
N PHE A 383 1.99 28.04 11.24
CA PHE A 383 1.88 28.37 9.81
C PHE A 383 1.35 29.79 9.58
N GLY A 384 2.17 30.64 8.98
CA GLY A 384 1.78 31.91 8.38
C GLY A 384 1.31 31.71 6.94
N PHE A 385 0.02 31.84 6.67
CA PHE A 385 -0.52 31.63 5.33
C PHE A 385 -0.63 32.92 4.54
N VAL A 386 -0.33 32.87 3.24
CA VAL A 386 -0.57 33.99 2.33
C VAL A 386 -1.02 33.53 0.95
N GLU A 387 -2.05 34.20 0.43
CA GLU A 387 -2.50 34.03 -0.94
C GLU A 387 -1.69 34.97 -1.84
N ASN A 388 -0.97 34.41 -2.80
CA ASN A 388 -0.17 35.15 -3.76
C ASN A 388 -1.08 35.80 -4.82
N HIS A 389 -0.53 36.73 -5.61
CA HIS A 389 -1.28 37.42 -6.68
C HIS A 389 -1.85 36.48 -7.76
N ASP A 390 -1.22 35.34 -7.99
CA ASP A 390 -1.67 34.29 -8.91
C ASP A 390 -2.71 33.33 -8.29
N HIS A 391 -3.20 33.65 -7.08
CA HIS A 391 -4.09 32.82 -6.25
C HIS A 391 -3.47 31.50 -5.75
N SER A 392 -2.15 31.34 -5.86
CA SER A 392 -1.45 30.22 -5.22
C SER A 392 -1.23 30.50 -3.72
N LEU A 393 -0.99 29.43 -2.95
CA LEU A 393 -0.74 29.52 -1.51
C LEU A 393 0.76 29.44 -1.21
N SER A 394 1.26 30.39 -0.43
CA SER A 394 2.56 30.30 0.25
C SER A 394 2.35 30.13 1.75
N VAL A 395 3.22 29.34 2.38
CA VAL A 395 3.23 29.12 3.83
C VAL A 395 4.58 29.50 4.39
N TYR A 396 4.58 30.40 5.36
CA TYR A 396 5.76 30.80 6.12
C TYR A 396 5.77 30.04 7.44
N VAL A 397 6.88 29.39 7.76
CA VAL A 397 7.06 28.74 9.05
C VAL A 397 8.51 28.92 9.45
N ASN A 398 8.76 29.41 10.67
CA ASN A 398 10.12 29.71 11.16
C ASN A 398 10.96 30.59 10.22
N GLY A 399 10.32 31.52 9.49
CA GLY A 399 10.97 32.41 8.54
C GLY A 399 11.28 31.81 7.17
N GLU A 400 10.97 30.54 6.92
CA GLU A 400 11.11 29.90 5.61
C GLU A 400 9.78 30.00 4.83
N CYS A 401 9.85 30.46 3.58
CA CYS A 401 8.72 30.46 2.65
C CYS A 401 8.64 29.12 1.91
N ILE A 402 7.48 28.47 1.99
CA ILE A 402 7.24 27.12 1.47
C ILE A 402 6.04 27.19 0.51
N ARG A 403 6.24 26.67 -0.70
CA ARG A 403 5.25 26.77 -1.79
C ARG A 403 5.16 25.50 -2.63
N GLY A 404 4.11 25.45 -3.45
CA GLY A 404 3.91 24.42 -4.48
C GLY A 404 3.75 23.02 -3.91
N GLU A 405 4.38 22.03 -4.54
CA GLU A 405 4.20 20.59 -4.22
C GLU A 405 4.71 20.20 -2.83
N ARG A 406 5.43 21.10 -2.16
CA ARG A 406 5.92 20.87 -0.79
C ARG A 406 4.81 20.95 0.25
N LEU A 407 3.76 21.71 -0.04
CA LEU A 407 2.62 21.88 0.83
C LEU A 407 1.73 20.63 0.77
N GLY A 408 1.56 19.96 1.91
CA GLY A 408 0.60 18.88 2.02
C GLY A 408 -0.82 19.38 1.80
N ARG A 409 -1.68 18.56 1.17
CA ARG A 409 -3.09 18.93 0.93
C ARG A 409 -3.83 19.36 2.20
N SER A 410 -3.53 18.75 3.34
CA SER A 410 -4.12 19.12 4.63
C SER A 410 -3.77 20.54 5.07
N VAL A 411 -2.56 21.02 4.74
CA VAL A 411 -2.12 22.40 4.99
C VAL A 411 -2.95 23.37 4.16
N VAL A 412 -3.16 23.07 2.88
CA VAL A 412 -4.04 23.86 1.98
C VAL A 412 -5.48 23.88 2.53
N ARG A 413 -6.00 22.74 2.98
CA ARG A 413 -7.34 22.65 3.60
C ARG A 413 -7.45 23.44 4.90
N GLN A 414 -6.41 23.44 5.73
CA GLN A 414 -6.38 24.23 6.96
C GLN A 414 -6.48 25.72 6.64
N TRP A 415 -5.69 26.19 5.67
CA TRP A 415 -5.81 27.56 5.15
C TRP A 415 -7.24 27.87 4.69
N MET A 416 -7.84 26.99 3.90
CA MET A 416 -9.20 27.20 3.40
C MET A 416 -10.23 27.35 4.53
N ARG A 417 -10.12 26.55 5.60
CA ARG A 417 -10.99 26.68 6.78
C ARG A 417 -10.79 28.01 7.48
N ILE A 418 -9.54 28.49 7.61
CA ILE A 418 -9.23 29.80 8.21
C ILE A 418 -9.86 30.94 7.41
N GLN A 419 -9.91 30.82 6.07
CA GLN A 419 -10.58 31.77 5.19
C GLN A 419 -12.12 31.66 5.22
N GLY A 420 -12.70 30.79 6.06
CA GLY A 420 -14.13 30.55 6.11
C GLY A 420 -14.69 29.86 4.87
N MET A 421 -13.82 29.28 4.02
CA MET A 421 -14.26 28.50 2.87
C MET A 421 -14.78 27.14 3.35
N HIS A 422 -15.91 26.72 2.76
CA HIS A 422 -16.50 25.43 3.08
C HIS A 422 -15.65 24.31 2.48
N VAL A 423 -14.79 23.73 3.31
CA VAL A 423 -14.11 22.47 2.99
C VAL A 423 -15.05 21.35 3.42
N GLU A 424 -15.56 20.56 2.48
CA GLU A 424 -16.35 19.39 2.82
C GLU A 424 -15.61 18.54 3.85
N CYS A 425 -16.24 18.28 5.00
CA CYS A 425 -15.59 17.52 6.06
C CYS A 425 -15.32 16.11 5.55
N THR A 426 -14.04 15.77 5.49
CA THR A 426 -13.56 14.40 5.32
C THR A 426 -13.61 13.60 6.62
N CYS A 427 -14.05 14.22 7.73
CA CYS A 427 -14.18 13.57 9.02
C CYS A 427 -15.24 12.46 9.00
N CYS A 428 -14.83 11.28 9.47
CA CYS A 428 -15.63 10.07 9.55
C CYS A 428 -16.76 10.24 10.59
N LYS A 429 -18.03 10.20 10.14
CA LYS A 429 -19.10 9.49 10.85
C LYS A 429 -19.20 8.04 10.33
N CYS A 430 -18.07 7.42 10.02
CA CYS A 430 -18.05 6.00 9.69
C CYS A 430 -18.36 5.25 10.96
N SER A 431 -19.60 4.79 11.10
CA SER A 431 -20.08 3.97 12.21
C SER A 431 -19.42 2.58 12.30
N ASN A 432 -18.47 2.26 11.41
CA ASN A 432 -17.63 1.07 11.51
C ASN A 432 -16.42 1.34 12.40
N ARG A 433 -16.66 1.19 13.71
CA ARG A 433 -15.69 1.04 14.80
C ARG A 433 -14.78 -0.19 14.62
N ILE A 434 -13.90 -0.22 13.63
CA ILE A 434 -12.79 -1.21 13.60
C ILE A 434 -11.42 -0.51 13.66
N ALA A 435 -11.39 0.82 13.58
CA ALA A 435 -10.19 1.59 13.86
C ALA A 435 -10.59 2.81 14.70
N ASP A 436 -10.71 2.61 16.01
CA ASP A 436 -10.34 3.68 16.91
C ASP A 436 -8.92 4.07 16.52
N HIS A 437 -8.80 5.30 16.03
CA HIS A 437 -7.55 5.83 15.54
C HIS A 437 -6.50 5.72 16.66
N ILE A 438 -5.30 5.29 16.26
CA ILE A 438 -4.11 4.92 17.04
C ILE A 438 -3.50 6.10 17.85
N TYR A 439 -4.30 7.12 18.16
CA TYR A 439 -3.99 8.24 19.03
C TYR A 439 -5.21 8.57 19.92
N ALA A 440 -5.83 7.55 20.52
CA ALA A 440 -6.49 7.80 21.80
C ALA A 440 -5.35 8.03 22.79
N GLU A 441 -4.95 9.30 22.90
CA GLU A 441 -4.17 9.80 24.02
C GLU A 441 -4.73 9.16 25.29
N ASP A 442 -3.82 8.67 26.13
CA ASP A 442 -4.09 8.19 27.46
C ASP A 442 -4.99 9.21 28.18
N GLU A 443 -6.29 8.94 28.23
CA GLU A 443 -7.10 9.39 29.37
C GLU A 443 -6.67 8.50 30.55
N GLU A 444 -5.47 8.81 31.06
CA GLU A 444 -5.08 8.53 32.42
C GLU A 444 -6.21 8.99 33.37
N ASP A 445 -6.46 8.15 34.37
CA ASP A 445 -7.03 8.53 35.65
C ASP A 445 -8.51 8.96 35.67
N ARG A 446 -9.38 7.96 35.53
CA ARG A 446 -10.51 7.86 36.46
C ARG A 446 -10.31 6.70 37.41
N ASP A 447 -9.62 7.05 38.49
CA ASP A 447 -9.51 6.30 39.74
C ASP A 447 -10.89 6.27 40.43
N ASP A 448 -11.83 5.49 39.88
CA ASP A 448 -13.06 5.13 40.59
C ASP A 448 -12.74 4.02 41.60
N THR A 449 -12.05 4.42 42.67
CA THR A 449 -12.02 3.67 43.94
C THR A 449 -13.37 3.81 44.61
N ASP A 450 -14.37 3.11 44.08
CA ASP A 450 -15.64 2.89 44.78
C ASP A 450 -15.46 1.78 45.82
N ASP A 451 -15.55 2.21 47.08
CA ASP A 451 -15.67 1.42 48.29
C ASP A 451 -16.57 0.19 48.11
N ALA A 452 -15.96 -1.00 48.14
CA ALA A 452 -16.67 -2.25 48.32
C ALA A 452 -17.16 -2.34 49.78
N THR A 453 -18.43 -1.97 50.00
CA THR A 453 -19.21 -2.50 51.11
C THR A 453 -19.72 -3.91 50.78
N GLU A 454 -19.59 -4.75 51.79
CA GLU A 454 -19.93 -6.17 51.91
C GLU A 454 -21.32 -6.57 51.41
N ASP A 455 -21.40 -7.85 51.02
CA ASP A 455 -22.55 -8.76 51.07
C ASP A 455 -23.85 -8.34 50.33
N ASP A 456 -24.22 -9.08 49.28
CA ASP A 456 -25.41 -9.93 49.40
C ASP A 456 -25.53 -10.98 48.28
N ASP A 457 -26.05 -12.11 48.74
CA ASP A 457 -26.44 -13.34 48.08
C ASP A 457 -27.68 -13.10 47.20
N SER A 458 -27.65 -13.45 45.91
CA SER A 458 -28.82 -14.04 45.24
C SER A 458 -28.56 -14.46 43.80
N SER A 459 -28.90 -15.73 43.61
CA SER A 459 -29.18 -16.48 42.40
C SER A 459 -30.11 -15.81 41.38
N GLU A 460 -30.06 -16.39 40.18
CA GLU A 460 -31.03 -16.39 39.07
C GLU A 460 -30.67 -15.41 37.94
N ASP A 461 -30.04 -15.90 36.86
CA ASP A 461 -30.71 -16.52 35.70
C ASP A 461 -31.24 -15.45 34.74
N GLU A 462 -30.37 -14.93 33.85
CA GLU A 462 -30.81 -14.42 32.55
C GLU A 462 -29.78 -14.74 31.45
N ASN A 463 -30.26 -15.52 30.48
CA ASN A 463 -29.65 -15.82 29.19
C ASN A 463 -29.23 -14.54 28.46
N LEU A 464 -27.92 -14.30 28.34
CA LEU A 464 -27.35 -13.42 27.33
C LEU A 464 -26.80 -14.29 26.18
N PRO A 465 -27.22 -14.05 24.93
CA PRO A 465 -26.73 -14.83 23.79
C PRO A 465 -25.25 -14.53 23.53
N ASP A 466 -24.49 -15.60 23.30
CA ASP A 466 -23.10 -15.61 22.86
C ASP A 466 -22.90 -14.69 21.64
N LEU A 467 -21.99 -13.74 21.76
CA LEU A 467 -21.60 -12.81 20.70
C LEU A 467 -20.44 -13.36 19.83
N GLU A 468 -20.38 -14.68 19.62
CA GLU A 468 -19.48 -15.33 18.66
C GLU A 468 -20.02 -15.34 17.21
N GLU A 469 -21.20 -14.76 16.94
CA GLU A 469 -21.89 -14.91 15.64
C GLU A 469 -21.79 -13.72 14.66
N VAL A 470 -20.71 -12.92 14.72
CA VAL A 470 -20.47 -11.81 13.76
C VAL A 470 -19.24 -12.01 12.87
N GLU A 471 -18.57 -13.17 12.93
CA GLU A 471 -17.49 -13.52 11.99
C GLU A 471 -17.96 -14.24 10.70
N SER A 472 -19.27 -14.42 10.50
CA SER A 472 -19.82 -15.23 9.38
C SER A 472 -20.09 -14.46 8.07
N ALA A 473 -19.77 -13.17 7.96
CA ALA A 473 -19.91 -12.43 6.70
C ALA A 473 -18.70 -12.60 5.73
N ALA A 474 -17.68 -13.38 6.12
CA ALA A 474 -16.56 -13.77 5.26
C ALA A 474 -16.40 -15.31 5.14
N GLY A 475 -17.48 -16.06 5.36
CA GLY A 475 -17.51 -17.51 5.21
C GLY A 475 -17.39 -17.94 3.74
N PHE A 476 -16.19 -18.30 3.30
CA PHE A 476 -16.00 -19.04 2.05
C PHE A 476 -15.06 -20.26 2.15
N GLU A 477 -14.62 -20.68 3.34
CA GLU A 477 -13.65 -21.81 3.42
C GLU A 477 -14.04 -23.06 4.23
N ASP A 478 -15.07 -23.08 5.10
CA ASP A 478 -15.33 -24.29 5.93
C ASP A 478 -16.76 -24.84 5.92
N GLN A 479 -17.27 -25.22 4.73
CA GLN A 479 -18.45 -26.09 4.68
C GLN A 479 -18.45 -27.04 3.48
N TRP A 480 -17.58 -28.06 3.53
CA TRP A 480 -17.76 -29.30 2.77
C TRP A 480 -17.52 -30.51 3.68
N GLY A 481 -18.52 -30.79 4.52
CA GLY A 481 -18.67 -32.08 5.18
C GLY A 481 -18.90 -33.17 4.14
N LEU A 482 -18.02 -34.15 4.16
CA LEU A 482 -18.14 -35.43 3.47
C LEU A 482 -19.15 -36.30 4.21
N ASP A 483 -20.19 -36.75 3.50
CA ASP A 483 -20.76 -38.10 3.62
C ASP A 483 -21.10 -38.62 2.21
#